data_AF-A0A960Q5P7-F1
#
_entry.id   AF-A0A960Q5P7-F1
#
_cell.length_a   1.000
_cell.length_b   1.000
_cell.length_c   1.000
_cell.angle_alpha   90.00
_cell.angle_beta   90.00
_cell.angle_gamma   90.00
#
_symmetry.space_group_name_H-M   'P 1'
#
loop_
_entity.id
_entity.type
_entity.pdbx_description
1 polymer ?
#
loop_
_entity_poly.entity_id
_entity_poly.type
_entity_poly.pdbx_seq_one_letter_code
_entity_poly.pdbx_strand_id
1 'polypeptide(L)'
;MQQKSEIFEGGLESWDGDRKSSTPPAVLIGYYGFRNIIASSGCIGRSLFFTTLSIFYAVLLFMTVVRHQAEAIARIDFLAFLADWGKTLREYDEAFYQKGSLTYPAFIILFFMMIFWGSQLISKDRAANAMQIYFSKALTPVDYLLGKYMTVGILIGSVTLIPSIFMFVLGVALSPELGHFLATSWYVPIIGGVYWLFLTLSIGTMVLFFSSLFNRSYMAAVAFAGFFGFSLAVSAALTKIIGARDMVLGLNWWSTLHDIGVTIFDLEITPGTPFFWQLIDLSVVCGVFLWFIWQRIKPVEVVR
;
A
#
# COMPACT_ATOMS: atom_id res chain seq x y z
N MET A 1 -25.17 -4.59 3.58
CA MET A 1 -26.12 -5.19 2.61
C MET A 1 -26.02 -4.53 1.24
N GLN A 2 -25.78 -3.21 1.16
CA GLN A 2 -25.62 -2.46 -0.09
C GLN A 2 -24.50 -2.96 -1.04
N GLN A 3 -23.27 -3.21 -0.53
CA GLN A 3 -22.22 -3.82 -1.36
C GLN A 3 -22.63 -5.19 -1.94
N LYS A 4 -23.49 -5.92 -1.23
CA LYS A 4 -23.98 -7.22 -1.69
C LYS A 4 -24.83 -6.98 -2.94
N SER A 5 -25.95 -6.25 -2.82
CA SER A 5 -26.89 -5.97 -3.93
C SER A 5 -26.21 -5.43 -5.18
N GLU A 6 -25.21 -4.56 -5.02
CA GLU A 6 -24.50 -3.96 -6.14
C GLU A 6 -23.60 -4.95 -6.90
N ILE A 7 -23.01 -5.93 -6.20
CA ILE A 7 -22.30 -7.06 -6.84
C ILE A 7 -23.30 -7.97 -7.58
N PHE A 8 -24.54 -8.11 -7.07
CA PHE A 8 -25.61 -8.83 -7.78
C PHE A 8 -26.01 -8.11 -9.06
N GLU A 9 -26.29 -6.80 -8.98
CA GLU A 9 -26.66 -5.95 -10.12
C GLU A 9 -25.53 -5.79 -11.14
N GLY A 10 -24.26 -5.91 -10.71
CA GLY A 10 -23.06 -5.86 -11.55
C GLY A 10 -22.82 -7.08 -12.44
N GLY A 11 -23.80 -7.99 -12.58
CA GLY A 11 -23.79 -9.07 -13.57
C GLY A 11 -23.41 -10.47 -13.07
N LEU A 12 -23.37 -10.69 -11.75
CA LEU A 12 -23.26 -12.03 -11.13
C LEU A 12 -24.64 -12.64 -10.84
N GLU A 13 -25.64 -12.36 -11.68
CA GLU A 13 -27.07 -12.63 -11.43
C GLU A 13 -27.50 -14.10 -11.58
N SER A 14 -26.79 -14.96 -12.29
CA SER A 14 -27.37 -16.29 -12.58
C SER A 14 -27.23 -17.24 -11.38
N TRP A 15 -28.36 -17.81 -10.99
CA TRP A 15 -28.44 -18.96 -10.09
C TRP A 15 -28.10 -20.28 -10.82
N ASP A 16 -28.04 -20.25 -12.15
CA ASP A 16 -27.71 -21.38 -13.04
C ASP A 16 -26.20 -21.64 -13.20
N GLY A 17 -25.35 -20.85 -12.54
CA GLY A 17 -23.89 -21.03 -12.55
C GLY A 17 -23.17 -20.33 -13.72
N ASP A 18 -23.89 -19.79 -14.71
CA ASP A 18 -23.30 -19.08 -15.84
C ASP A 18 -23.11 -17.57 -15.57
N ARG A 19 -21.90 -17.06 -15.83
CA ARG A 19 -21.60 -15.61 -15.70
C ARG A 19 -22.29 -14.82 -16.79
N LYS A 20 -23.00 -13.76 -16.40
CA LYS A 20 -23.63 -12.80 -17.33
C LYS A 20 -22.69 -11.62 -17.66
N SER A 21 -21.69 -11.33 -16.82
CA SER A 21 -20.70 -10.27 -17.03
C SER A 21 -19.40 -10.80 -17.65
N SER A 22 -18.83 -10.03 -18.59
CA SER A 22 -17.49 -10.25 -19.15
C SER A 22 -16.36 -9.84 -18.19
N THR A 23 -16.68 -9.10 -17.13
CA THR A 23 -15.71 -8.62 -16.14
C THR A 23 -15.28 -9.72 -15.18
N PRO A 24 -13.98 -9.85 -14.88
CA PRO A 24 -13.50 -10.80 -13.87
C PRO A 24 -14.11 -10.50 -12.50
N PRO A 25 -14.57 -11.49 -11.72
CA PRO A 25 -15.23 -11.24 -10.44
C PRO A 25 -14.32 -10.62 -9.41
N ALA A 26 -13.03 -10.94 -9.42
CA ALA A 26 -12.04 -10.28 -8.57
C ALA A 26 -12.07 -8.74 -8.77
N VAL A 27 -12.25 -8.28 -10.02
CA VAL A 27 -12.34 -6.85 -10.33
C VAL A 27 -13.61 -6.22 -9.76
N LEU A 28 -14.76 -6.90 -9.91
CA LEU A 28 -16.03 -6.44 -9.32
C LEU A 28 -15.92 -6.37 -7.79
N ILE A 29 -15.44 -7.44 -7.15
CA ILE A 29 -15.27 -7.50 -5.70
C ILE A 29 -14.32 -6.39 -5.22
N GLY A 30 -13.22 -6.17 -5.94
CA GLY A 30 -12.25 -5.12 -5.63
C GLY A 30 -12.82 -3.71 -5.75
N TYR A 31 -13.53 -3.43 -6.85
CA TYR A 31 -14.17 -2.14 -7.11
C TYR A 31 -15.25 -1.82 -6.08
N TYR A 32 -16.19 -2.73 -5.85
CA TYR A 32 -17.25 -2.53 -4.86
C TYR A 32 -16.71 -2.55 -3.43
N GLY A 33 -15.63 -3.30 -3.17
CA GLY A 33 -14.90 -3.26 -1.91
C GLY A 33 -14.35 -1.86 -1.61
N PHE A 34 -13.65 -1.27 -2.58
CA PHE A 34 -13.12 0.09 -2.47
C PHE A 34 -14.23 1.13 -2.29
N ARG A 35 -15.28 1.05 -3.11
CA ARG A 35 -16.43 1.96 -3.03
C ARG A 35 -17.13 1.89 -1.68
N ASN A 36 -17.37 0.68 -1.17
CA ASN A 36 -18.02 0.49 0.12
C ASN A 36 -17.13 0.96 1.28
N ILE A 37 -15.81 0.83 1.19
CA ILE A 37 -14.89 1.42 2.16
C ILE A 37 -15.08 2.92 2.23
N ILE A 38 -14.98 3.62 1.09
CA ILE A 38 -15.13 5.07 1.02
C ILE A 38 -16.51 5.50 1.55
N ALA A 39 -17.57 4.83 1.09
CA ALA A 39 -18.94 5.14 1.51
C ALA A 39 -19.17 4.90 3.01
N SER A 40 -18.63 3.81 3.55
CA SER A 40 -18.82 3.42 4.96
C SER A 40 -17.92 4.15 5.95
N SER A 41 -16.81 4.74 5.50
CA SER A 41 -16.12 5.74 6.32
C SER A 41 -17.08 6.93 6.51
N GLY A 42 -17.40 7.24 7.77
CA GLY A 42 -18.12 8.47 8.10
C GLY A 42 -17.43 9.70 7.54
N CYS A 43 -18.10 10.85 7.59
CA CYS A 43 -17.59 12.11 7.01
C CYS A 43 -16.15 12.43 7.47
N ILE A 44 -15.85 12.14 8.74
CA ILE A 44 -14.53 12.31 9.35
C ILE A 44 -13.47 11.39 8.71
N GLY A 45 -13.77 10.11 8.52
CA GLY A 45 -12.82 9.16 7.92
C GLY A 45 -12.49 9.52 6.47
N ARG A 46 -13.52 9.89 5.69
CA ARG A 46 -13.32 10.39 4.31
C ARG A 46 -12.53 11.69 4.30
N SER A 47 -12.88 12.65 5.16
CA SER A 47 -12.19 13.93 5.24
C SER A 47 -10.71 13.75 5.60
N LEU A 48 -10.39 12.93 6.61
CA LEU A 48 -9.02 12.62 7.01
C LEU A 48 -8.22 11.97 5.88
N PHE A 49 -8.83 11.08 5.09
CA PHE A 49 -8.16 10.49 3.93
C PHE A 49 -7.74 11.56 2.91
N PHE A 50 -8.72 12.35 2.47
CA PHE A 50 -8.51 13.32 1.40
C PHE A 50 -7.65 14.49 1.86
N THR A 51 -7.74 14.91 3.12
CA THR A 51 -6.86 15.95 3.68
C THR A 51 -5.44 15.45 3.84
N THR A 52 -5.23 14.24 4.35
CA THR A 52 -3.86 13.68 4.48
C THR A 52 -3.21 13.49 3.12
N LEU A 53 -3.96 12.95 2.14
CA LEU A 53 -3.48 12.86 0.77
C LEU A 53 -3.20 14.24 0.18
N SER A 54 -4.13 15.19 0.30
CA SER A 54 -3.99 16.54 -0.24
C SER A 54 -2.76 17.27 0.32
N ILE A 55 -2.53 17.20 1.64
CA ILE A 55 -1.33 17.76 2.28
C ILE A 55 -0.08 17.10 1.73
N PHE A 56 -0.08 15.77 1.61
CA PHE A 56 1.05 15.03 1.05
C PHE A 56 1.37 15.45 -0.40
N TYR A 57 0.36 15.51 -1.27
CA TYR A 57 0.52 16.01 -2.65
C TYR A 57 0.93 17.47 -2.71
N ALA A 58 0.43 18.32 -1.82
CA ALA A 58 0.78 19.74 -1.77
C ALA A 58 2.25 19.93 -1.35
N VAL A 59 2.73 19.18 -0.36
CA VAL A 59 4.15 19.19 0.05
C VAL A 59 5.04 18.70 -1.09
N LEU A 60 4.64 17.60 -1.73
CA LEU A 60 5.33 17.05 -2.89
C LEU A 60 5.43 18.06 -4.04
N LEU A 61 4.31 18.68 -4.42
CA LEU A 61 4.27 19.72 -5.45
C LEU A 61 5.11 20.93 -5.06
N PHE A 62 4.98 21.40 -3.82
CA PHE A 62 5.77 22.51 -3.28
C PHE A 62 7.26 22.24 -3.39
N MET A 63 7.74 21.06 -2.99
CA MET A 63 9.16 20.74 -3.09
C MET A 63 9.65 20.67 -4.54
N THR A 64 8.85 20.13 -5.47
CA THR A 64 9.20 20.10 -6.91
C THR A 64 9.28 21.51 -7.49
N VAL A 65 8.35 22.39 -7.13
CA VAL A 65 8.37 23.81 -7.56
C VAL A 65 9.58 24.53 -6.98
N VAL A 66 9.87 24.34 -5.69
CA VAL A 66 11.04 24.93 -5.02
C VAL A 66 12.34 24.49 -5.71
N ARG A 67 12.47 23.21 -6.08
CA ARG A 67 13.64 22.71 -6.82
C ARG A 67 13.77 23.39 -8.18
N HIS A 68 12.69 23.46 -8.96
CA HIS A 68 12.74 23.98 -10.33
C HIS A 68 12.93 25.51 -10.38
N GLN A 69 12.38 26.23 -9.39
CA GLN A 69 12.40 27.69 -9.32
C GLN A 69 13.42 28.24 -8.31
N ALA A 70 14.38 27.43 -7.84
CA ALA A 70 15.31 27.78 -6.77
C ALA A 70 16.03 29.13 -7.01
N GLU A 71 16.37 29.44 -8.26
CA GLU A 71 17.04 30.69 -8.66
C GLU A 71 16.10 31.92 -8.69
N ALA A 72 14.81 31.72 -8.97
CA ALA A 72 13.79 32.76 -8.89
C ALA A 72 13.38 33.01 -7.42
N ILE A 73 13.31 31.95 -6.62
CA ILE A 73 12.92 31.96 -5.20
C ILE A 73 14.03 32.59 -4.33
N ALA A 74 15.31 32.38 -4.68
CA ALA A 74 16.46 32.98 -4.00
C ALA A 74 16.51 34.52 -4.07
N ARG A 75 15.71 35.17 -4.92
CA ARG A 75 15.63 36.64 -5.02
C ARG A 75 14.67 37.28 -4.02
N ILE A 76 13.93 36.48 -3.23
CA ILE A 76 12.98 36.94 -2.22
C ILE A 76 13.53 36.59 -0.83
N ASP A 77 13.91 37.58 -0.04
CA ASP A 77 14.65 37.41 1.23
C ASP A 77 13.96 36.46 2.23
N PHE A 78 12.63 36.49 2.34
CA PHE A 78 11.86 35.59 3.21
C PHE A 78 11.92 34.12 2.74
N LEU A 79 12.06 33.89 1.43
CA LEU A 79 12.12 32.55 0.85
C LEU A 79 13.56 32.03 0.69
N ALA A 80 14.58 32.81 1.10
CA ALA A 80 15.98 32.38 1.07
C ALA A 80 16.22 31.12 1.92
N PHE A 81 15.51 30.96 3.05
CA PHE A 81 15.48 29.72 3.83
C PHE A 81 14.99 28.51 3.01
N LEU A 82 13.96 28.71 2.17
CA LEU A 82 13.43 27.66 1.29
C LEU A 82 14.33 27.42 0.08
N ALA A 83 15.05 28.44 -0.40
CA ALA A 83 16.04 28.31 -1.46
C ALA A 83 17.30 27.54 -0.99
N ASP A 84 17.67 27.66 0.29
CA ASP A 84 18.74 26.87 0.92
C ASP A 84 18.35 25.39 1.04
N TRP A 85 17.10 25.11 1.43
CA TRP A 85 16.49 23.80 1.27
C TRP A 85 16.46 23.37 -0.21
N GLY A 86 16.11 24.26 -1.14
CA GLY A 86 16.10 24.01 -2.57
C GLY A 86 17.47 23.63 -3.15
N LYS A 87 18.57 24.21 -2.63
CA LYS A 87 19.95 23.83 -2.94
C LYS A 87 20.31 22.46 -2.38
N THR A 88 19.93 22.19 -1.12
CA THR A 88 20.05 20.87 -0.50
C THR A 88 19.27 19.81 -1.29
N LEU A 89 18.11 20.16 -1.83
CA LEU A 89 17.29 19.31 -2.71
C LEU A 89 17.83 19.19 -4.14
N ARG A 90 18.68 20.13 -4.59
CA ARG A 90 19.36 20.11 -5.91
C ARG A 90 20.56 19.18 -5.93
N GLU A 91 21.28 19.03 -4.82
CA GLU A 91 22.32 18.00 -4.65
C GLU A 91 21.75 16.56 -4.64
N TYR A 92 20.43 16.40 -4.50
CA TYR A 92 19.71 15.13 -4.67
C TYR A 92 19.11 15.01 -6.09
N ASP A 93 19.95 14.88 -7.11
CA ASP A 93 19.54 15.03 -8.52
C ASP A 93 18.53 13.95 -8.99
N GLU A 94 18.79 12.67 -8.69
CA GLU A 94 17.89 11.53 -9.01
C GLU A 94 17.19 10.96 -7.78
N ALA A 95 17.91 10.95 -6.66
CA ALA A 95 17.44 10.39 -5.41
C ALA A 95 16.26 11.17 -4.81
N PHE A 96 15.99 12.42 -5.17
CA PHE A 96 14.84 13.17 -4.65
C PHE A 96 13.50 12.62 -5.13
N TYR A 97 13.38 12.30 -6.43
CA TYR A 97 12.16 11.74 -7.03
C TYR A 97 11.88 10.32 -6.52
N GLN A 98 12.95 9.57 -6.23
CA GLN A 98 12.87 8.22 -5.69
C GLN A 98 12.64 8.22 -4.15
N LYS A 99 13.41 9.01 -3.38
CA LYS A 99 13.30 9.13 -1.91
C LYS A 99 11.99 9.76 -1.49
N GLY A 100 11.49 10.79 -2.18
CA GLY A 100 10.27 11.52 -1.80
C GLY A 100 9.01 10.64 -1.70
N SER A 101 8.88 9.63 -2.57
CA SER A 101 7.77 8.67 -2.52
C SER A 101 7.98 7.52 -1.51
N LEU A 102 9.22 7.29 -1.07
CA LEU A 102 9.62 6.16 -0.21
C LEU A 102 9.94 6.56 1.23
N THR A 103 9.91 7.87 1.54
CA THR A 103 10.29 8.38 2.85
C THR A 103 9.31 7.90 3.92
N TYR A 104 9.81 7.74 5.16
CA TYR A 104 9.06 7.45 6.40
C TYR A 104 7.63 8.03 6.56
N PRO A 105 7.27 9.26 6.11
CA PRO A 105 5.89 9.76 6.18
C PRO A 105 4.88 8.94 5.37
N ALA A 106 5.20 8.48 4.15
CA ALA A 106 4.28 7.69 3.34
C ALA A 106 3.89 6.39 4.05
N PHE A 107 4.89 5.78 4.66
CA PHE A 107 4.82 4.59 5.49
C PHE A 107 3.89 4.80 6.71
N ILE A 108 3.99 5.90 7.45
CA ILE A 108 3.06 6.22 8.55
C ILE A 108 1.62 6.36 8.04
N ILE A 109 1.43 7.02 6.89
CA ILE A 109 0.11 7.16 6.26
C ILE A 109 -0.45 5.79 5.90
N LEU A 110 0.34 4.91 5.28
CA LEU A 110 -0.04 3.54 4.97
C LEU A 110 -0.45 2.75 6.23
N PHE A 111 0.27 2.91 7.33
CA PHE A 111 -0.04 2.24 8.60
C PHE A 111 -1.44 2.63 9.12
N PHE A 112 -1.72 3.92 9.27
CA PHE A 112 -3.04 4.38 9.71
C PHE A 112 -4.13 4.03 8.70
N MET A 113 -3.84 4.15 7.42
CA MET A 113 -4.75 3.76 6.34
C MET A 113 -5.18 2.30 6.45
N MET A 114 -4.25 1.39 6.74
CA MET A 114 -4.55 -0.04 6.89
C MET A 114 -5.26 -0.35 8.21
N ILE A 115 -4.98 0.39 9.28
CA ILE A 115 -5.75 0.30 10.54
C ILE A 115 -7.21 0.67 10.29
N PHE A 116 -7.48 1.78 9.61
CA PHE A 116 -8.86 2.28 9.45
C PHE A 116 -9.65 1.54 8.37
N TRP A 117 -9.04 1.28 7.21
CA TRP A 117 -9.75 0.69 6.07
C TRP A 117 -9.34 -0.75 5.76
N GLY A 118 -8.07 -1.10 5.92
CA GLY A 118 -7.61 -2.46 5.65
C GLY A 118 -8.19 -3.49 6.64
N SER A 119 -8.21 -3.16 7.93
CA SER A 119 -8.69 -4.04 9.01
C SER A 119 -10.16 -4.47 8.89
N GLN A 120 -10.96 -3.71 8.16
CA GLN A 120 -12.39 -3.95 7.96
C GLN A 120 -12.72 -4.78 6.72
N LEU A 121 -11.74 -5.07 5.85
CA LEU A 121 -11.96 -5.70 4.54
C LEU A 121 -12.59 -7.10 4.62
N ILE A 122 -12.08 -7.97 5.49
CA ILE A 122 -12.58 -9.33 5.69
C ILE A 122 -13.43 -9.39 6.96
N SER A 123 -13.09 -8.62 8.00
CA SER A 123 -13.80 -8.68 9.29
C SER A 123 -15.28 -8.27 9.17
N LYS A 124 -15.62 -7.28 8.31
CA LYS A 124 -17.03 -6.92 8.03
C LYS A 124 -17.77 -8.03 7.28
N ASP A 125 -17.09 -8.71 6.35
CA ASP A 125 -17.69 -9.83 5.63
C ASP A 125 -17.95 -11.01 6.55
N ARG A 126 -17.03 -11.29 7.49
CA ARG A 126 -17.22 -12.31 8.53
C ARG A 126 -18.35 -11.94 9.48
N ALA A 127 -18.39 -10.70 9.96
CA ALA A 127 -19.45 -10.21 10.84
C ALA A 127 -20.85 -10.37 10.22
N ALA A 128 -20.95 -10.17 8.92
CA ALA A 128 -22.19 -10.25 8.16
C ALA A 128 -22.44 -11.61 7.50
N ASN A 129 -21.69 -12.65 7.88
CA ASN A 129 -21.71 -14.00 7.29
C ASN A 129 -21.74 -13.99 5.75
N ALA A 130 -21.05 -13.03 5.14
CA ALA A 130 -21.13 -12.77 3.71
C ALA A 130 -20.40 -13.84 2.88
N MET A 131 -19.42 -14.54 3.46
CA MET A 131 -18.66 -15.60 2.78
C MET A 131 -19.57 -16.71 2.24
N GLN A 132 -20.61 -17.10 2.97
CA GLN A 132 -21.58 -18.10 2.51
C GLN A 132 -22.36 -17.63 1.27
N ILE A 133 -22.69 -16.33 1.23
CA ILE A 133 -23.42 -15.71 0.10
C ILE A 133 -22.50 -15.56 -1.11
N TYR A 134 -21.20 -15.29 -0.90
CA TYR A 134 -20.23 -15.26 -1.99
C TYR A 134 -20.04 -16.66 -2.58
N PHE A 135 -19.88 -17.68 -1.73
CA PHE A 135 -19.62 -19.06 -2.18
C PHE A 135 -20.85 -19.86 -2.58
N SER A 136 -22.06 -19.35 -2.35
CA SER A 136 -23.28 -19.91 -2.95
C SER A 136 -23.38 -19.61 -4.45
N LYS A 137 -22.41 -18.91 -5.03
CA LYS A 137 -22.32 -18.56 -6.45
C LYS A 137 -21.06 -19.15 -7.08
N ALA A 138 -20.93 -19.01 -8.41
CA ALA A 138 -19.72 -19.33 -9.19
C ALA A 138 -18.53 -18.37 -8.89
N LEU A 139 -18.25 -18.11 -7.60
CA LEU A 139 -17.12 -17.36 -7.10
C LEU A 139 -16.20 -18.30 -6.34
N THR A 140 -14.93 -18.32 -6.71
CA THR A 140 -13.92 -19.11 -5.99
C THR A 140 -13.34 -18.33 -4.81
N PRO A 141 -12.76 -19.02 -3.80
CA PRO A 141 -11.96 -18.36 -2.75
C PRO A 141 -10.82 -17.49 -3.31
N VAL A 142 -10.26 -17.89 -4.45
CA VAL A 142 -9.21 -17.14 -5.15
C VAL A 142 -9.76 -15.82 -5.71
N ASP A 143 -10.92 -15.84 -6.38
CA ASP A 143 -11.57 -14.63 -6.89
C ASP A 143 -11.86 -13.64 -5.76
N TYR A 144 -12.34 -14.16 -4.62
CA TYR A 144 -12.60 -13.35 -3.43
C TYR A 144 -11.32 -12.72 -2.90
N LEU A 145 -10.27 -13.51 -2.69
CA LEU A 145 -9.02 -13.04 -2.12
C LEU A 145 -8.32 -12.03 -3.05
N LEU A 146 -8.27 -12.30 -4.35
CA LEU A 146 -7.74 -11.36 -5.36
C LEU A 146 -8.53 -10.05 -5.38
N GLY A 147 -9.86 -10.10 -5.24
CA GLY A 147 -10.67 -8.88 -5.12
C GLY A 147 -10.32 -8.07 -3.88
N LYS A 148 -10.07 -8.73 -2.74
CA LYS A 148 -9.61 -8.04 -1.52
C LYS A 148 -8.21 -7.44 -1.68
N TYR A 149 -7.29 -8.15 -2.31
CA TYR A 149 -5.99 -7.60 -2.68
C TYR A 149 -6.11 -6.39 -3.60
N MET A 150 -7.03 -6.41 -4.56
CA MET A 150 -7.25 -5.27 -5.45
C MET A 150 -7.71 -4.04 -4.68
N THR A 151 -8.61 -4.19 -3.71
CA THR A 151 -9.00 -3.07 -2.83
C THR A 151 -7.80 -2.54 -2.03
N VAL A 152 -6.99 -3.43 -1.44
CA VAL A 152 -5.76 -3.01 -0.73
C VAL A 152 -4.79 -2.30 -1.67
N GLY A 153 -4.58 -2.85 -2.87
CA GLY A 153 -3.69 -2.30 -3.88
C GLY A 153 -4.11 -0.90 -4.32
N ILE A 154 -5.40 -0.64 -4.51
CA ILE A 154 -5.91 0.71 -4.79
C ILE A 154 -5.60 1.66 -3.63
N LEU A 155 -5.84 1.22 -2.39
CA LEU A 155 -5.53 2.04 -1.21
C LEU A 155 -4.03 2.37 -1.15
N ILE A 156 -3.15 1.36 -1.19
CA ILE A 156 -1.69 1.57 -1.16
C ILE A 156 -1.24 2.43 -2.33
N GLY A 157 -1.73 2.13 -3.53
CA GLY A 157 -1.40 2.84 -4.76
C GLY A 157 -1.76 4.31 -4.70
N SER A 158 -2.82 4.68 -3.98
CA SER A 158 -3.19 6.10 -3.81
C SER A 158 -2.13 6.94 -3.07
N VAL A 159 -1.31 6.30 -2.24
CA VAL A 159 -0.26 6.92 -1.42
C VAL A 159 1.14 6.70 -2.01
N THR A 160 1.34 5.68 -2.82
CA THR A 160 2.67 5.34 -3.37
C THR A 160 2.73 5.50 -4.88
N LEU A 161 1.93 4.72 -5.62
CA LEU A 161 1.99 4.66 -7.08
C LEU A 161 1.49 5.97 -7.72
N ILE A 162 0.34 6.50 -7.28
CA ILE A 162 -0.22 7.73 -7.87
C ILE A 162 0.71 8.93 -7.63
N PRO A 163 1.26 9.18 -6.42
CA PRO A 163 2.26 10.24 -6.23
C PRO A 163 3.53 10.03 -7.05
N SER A 164 4.01 8.79 -7.18
CA SER A 164 5.18 8.46 -7.99
C SER A 164 4.95 8.78 -9.47
N ILE A 165 3.80 8.38 -10.03
CA ILE A 165 3.42 8.70 -11.42
C ILE A 165 3.21 10.21 -11.58
N PHE A 166 2.56 10.86 -10.63
CA PHE A 166 2.36 12.32 -10.64
C PHE A 166 3.69 13.06 -10.67
N MET A 167 4.66 12.61 -9.87
CA MET A 167 6.02 13.15 -9.86
C MET A 167 6.74 12.94 -11.19
N PHE A 168 6.61 11.75 -11.78
CA PHE A 168 7.16 11.48 -13.10
C PHE A 168 6.57 12.43 -14.17
N VAL A 169 5.24 12.60 -14.19
CA VAL A 169 4.56 13.51 -15.12
C VAL A 169 4.97 14.97 -14.90
N LEU A 170 5.11 15.40 -13.65
CA LEU A 170 5.64 16.74 -13.35
C LEU A 170 7.09 16.90 -13.82
N GLY A 171 7.93 15.88 -13.64
CA GLY A 171 9.30 15.85 -14.16
C GLY A 171 9.34 16.02 -15.68
N VAL A 172 8.48 15.28 -16.40
CA VAL A 172 8.28 15.42 -17.85
C VAL A 172 7.86 16.86 -18.21
N ALA A 173 6.84 17.39 -17.55
CA ALA A 173 6.26 18.70 -17.86
C ALA A 173 7.20 19.88 -17.56
N LEU A 174 8.10 19.74 -16.59
CA LEU A 174 9.06 20.76 -16.19
C LEU A 174 10.45 20.56 -16.84
N SER A 175 10.66 19.48 -17.58
CA SER A 175 11.96 19.19 -18.20
C SER A 175 12.25 20.14 -19.38
N PRO A 176 13.41 20.84 -19.40
CA PRO A 176 13.80 21.66 -20.55
C PRO A 176 14.13 20.82 -21.80
N GLU A 177 14.68 19.62 -21.59
CA GLU A 177 15.07 18.68 -22.64
C GLU A 177 14.33 17.35 -22.49
N LEU A 178 13.12 17.29 -23.07
CA LEU A 178 12.22 16.13 -22.97
C LEU A 178 12.88 14.81 -23.42
N GLY A 179 13.68 14.86 -24.48
CA GLY A 179 14.37 13.68 -25.02
C GLY A 179 15.38 13.09 -24.04
N HIS A 180 16.14 13.95 -23.34
CA HIS A 180 17.10 13.52 -22.33
C HIS A 180 16.40 12.94 -21.09
N PHE A 181 15.36 13.62 -20.60
CA PHE A 181 14.61 13.14 -19.44
C PHE A 181 13.97 11.77 -19.68
N LEU A 182 13.32 11.57 -20.84
CA LEU A 182 12.72 10.27 -21.15
C LEU A 182 13.78 9.18 -21.35
N ALA A 183 14.92 9.49 -21.96
CA ALA A 183 16.02 8.52 -22.09
C ALA A 183 16.55 8.06 -20.73
N THR A 184 16.65 8.97 -19.76
CA THR A 184 17.21 8.69 -18.43
C THR A 184 16.18 8.13 -17.43
N SER A 185 14.90 8.50 -17.52
CA SER A 185 13.91 8.22 -16.45
C SER A 185 12.71 7.36 -16.86
N TRP A 186 12.65 6.82 -18.09
CA TRP A 186 11.50 6.03 -18.56
C TRP A 186 11.13 4.82 -17.67
N TYR A 187 12.10 4.26 -16.95
CA TYR A 187 11.91 3.08 -16.11
C TYR A 187 11.26 3.39 -14.75
N VAL A 188 11.21 4.66 -14.34
CA VAL A 188 10.72 5.06 -13.01
C VAL A 188 9.28 4.62 -12.74
N PRO A 189 8.30 4.79 -13.65
CA PRO A 189 6.94 4.29 -13.43
C PRO A 189 6.86 2.77 -13.31
N ILE A 190 7.73 2.04 -14.01
CA ILE A 190 7.78 0.57 -13.99
C ILE A 190 8.28 0.10 -12.63
N ILE A 191 9.42 0.65 -12.17
CA ILE A 191 10.01 0.35 -10.86
C ILE A 191 9.04 0.73 -9.73
N GLY A 192 8.37 1.88 -9.83
CA GLY A 192 7.32 2.29 -8.90
C GLY A 192 6.14 1.31 -8.86
N GLY A 193 5.73 0.79 -10.01
CA GLY A 193 4.73 -0.27 -10.12
C GLY A 193 5.16 -1.58 -9.46
N VAL A 194 6.41 -2.01 -9.66
CA VAL A 194 6.98 -3.20 -9.02
C VAL A 194 6.99 -3.05 -7.50
N TYR A 195 7.47 -1.92 -6.99
CA TYR A 195 7.47 -1.66 -5.55
C TYR A 195 6.06 -1.60 -4.95
N TRP A 196 5.10 -0.98 -5.66
CA TRP A 196 3.69 -1.00 -5.28
C TRP A 196 3.11 -2.41 -5.17
N LEU A 197 3.48 -3.32 -6.09
CA LEU A 197 3.09 -4.73 -6.01
C LEU A 197 3.68 -5.40 -4.77
N PHE A 198 4.96 -5.17 -4.47
CA PHE A 198 5.61 -5.69 -3.26
C PHE A 198 4.89 -5.22 -1.99
N LEU A 199 4.61 -3.92 -1.88
CA LEU A 199 3.85 -3.37 -0.76
C LEU A 199 2.45 -3.96 -0.66
N THR A 200 1.77 -4.15 -1.79
CA THR A 200 0.41 -4.71 -1.83
C THR A 200 0.38 -6.16 -1.40
N LEU A 201 1.33 -6.99 -1.87
CA LEU A 201 1.45 -8.37 -1.43
C LEU A 201 1.79 -8.44 0.05
N SER A 202 2.79 -7.68 0.48
CA SER A 202 3.30 -7.67 1.84
C SER A 202 2.29 -7.14 2.86
N ILE A 203 1.99 -5.83 2.80
CA ILE A 203 1.09 -5.16 3.74
C ILE A 203 -0.33 -5.71 3.59
N GLY A 204 -0.74 -6.02 2.36
CA GLY A 204 -2.05 -6.60 2.09
C GLY A 204 -2.24 -7.97 2.70
N THR A 205 -1.27 -8.88 2.57
CA THR A 205 -1.37 -10.20 3.22
C THR A 205 -1.54 -10.03 4.72
N MET A 206 -0.73 -9.17 5.33
CA MET A 206 -0.72 -8.98 6.77
C MET A 206 -2.03 -8.38 7.28
N VAL A 207 -2.52 -7.30 6.67
CA VAL A 207 -3.78 -6.68 7.11
C VAL A 207 -4.99 -7.58 6.85
N LEU A 208 -5.00 -8.32 5.74
CA LEU A 208 -6.05 -9.29 5.43
C LEU A 208 -6.02 -10.46 6.41
N PHE A 209 -4.84 -10.92 6.82
CA PHE A 209 -4.70 -11.95 7.86
C PHE A 209 -5.36 -11.51 9.16
N PHE A 210 -4.99 -10.36 9.71
CA PHE A 210 -5.62 -9.86 10.94
C PHE A 210 -7.12 -9.58 10.76
N SER A 211 -7.52 -9.04 9.61
CA SER A 211 -8.94 -8.86 9.28
C SER A 211 -9.70 -10.20 9.21
N SER A 212 -9.03 -11.27 8.80
CA SER A 212 -9.60 -12.61 8.74
C SER A 212 -9.71 -13.29 10.09
N LEU A 213 -8.98 -12.85 11.13
CA LEU A 213 -9.03 -13.47 12.46
C LEU A 213 -10.25 -13.06 13.27
N PHE A 214 -10.69 -11.80 13.14
CA PHE A 214 -11.71 -11.21 14.00
C PHE A 214 -13.01 -10.87 13.25
N ASN A 215 -14.14 -11.01 13.94
CA ASN A 215 -15.45 -10.57 13.43
C ASN A 215 -15.72 -9.07 13.68
N ARG A 216 -14.88 -8.39 14.46
CA ARG A 216 -15.01 -6.96 14.74
C ARG A 216 -13.81 -6.21 14.19
N SER A 217 -14.04 -5.21 13.33
CA SER A 217 -12.97 -4.47 12.65
C SER A 217 -11.99 -3.80 13.60
N TYR A 218 -12.45 -3.28 14.74
CA TYR A 218 -11.54 -2.66 15.72
C TYR A 218 -10.55 -3.67 16.33
N MET A 219 -10.95 -4.93 16.55
CA MET A 219 -10.05 -5.95 17.07
C MET A 219 -8.99 -6.32 16.04
N ALA A 220 -9.37 -6.42 14.77
CA ALA A 220 -8.43 -6.61 13.67
C ALA A 220 -7.44 -5.43 13.56
N ALA A 221 -7.92 -4.20 13.73
CA ALA A 221 -7.10 -2.99 13.71
C ALA A 221 -6.08 -2.98 14.87
N VAL A 222 -6.53 -3.28 16.09
CA VAL A 222 -5.66 -3.38 17.28
C VAL A 222 -4.65 -4.51 17.13
N ALA A 223 -5.04 -5.67 16.58
CA ALA A 223 -4.12 -6.78 16.37
C ALA A 223 -3.05 -6.45 15.31
N PHE A 224 -3.44 -5.81 14.21
CA PHE A 224 -2.50 -5.32 13.20
C PHE A 224 -1.53 -4.28 13.77
N ALA A 225 -2.03 -3.29 14.51
CA ALA A 225 -1.21 -2.28 15.17
C ALA A 225 -0.30 -2.88 16.26
N GLY A 226 -0.83 -3.83 17.02
CA GLY A 226 -0.09 -4.55 18.06
C GLY A 226 1.04 -5.38 17.48
N PHE A 227 0.81 -6.08 16.35
CA PHE A 227 1.86 -6.79 15.64
C PHE A 227 2.97 -5.85 15.15
N PHE A 228 2.60 -4.68 14.64
CA PHE A 228 3.57 -3.66 14.22
C PHE A 228 4.46 -3.20 15.39
N GLY A 229 3.85 -2.78 16.50
CA GLY A 229 4.59 -2.35 17.70
C GLY A 229 5.43 -3.47 18.29
N PHE A 230 4.91 -4.70 18.28
CA PHE A 230 5.60 -5.89 18.78
C PHE A 230 6.83 -6.24 17.94
N SER A 231 6.71 -6.25 16.60
CA SER A 231 7.84 -6.52 15.70
C SER A 231 8.97 -5.50 15.90
N LEU A 232 8.63 -4.22 16.05
CA LEU A 232 9.61 -3.17 16.33
C LEU A 232 10.31 -3.38 17.69
N ALA A 233 9.54 -3.69 18.74
CA ALA A 233 10.08 -3.92 20.08
C ALA A 233 10.99 -5.16 20.13
N VAL A 234 10.60 -6.26 19.48
CA VAL A 234 11.38 -7.50 19.39
C VAL A 234 12.68 -7.27 18.64
N SER A 235 12.64 -6.62 17.48
CA SER A 235 13.87 -6.31 16.73
C SER A 235 14.81 -5.42 17.53
N ALA A 236 14.29 -4.40 18.22
CA ALA A 236 15.09 -3.53 19.08
C ALA A 236 15.72 -4.28 20.27
N ALA A 237 14.98 -5.18 20.91
CA ALA A 237 15.48 -6.00 22.02
C ALA A 237 16.55 -7.00 21.55
N LEU A 238 16.29 -7.72 20.47
CA LEU A 238 17.22 -8.71 19.91
C LEU A 238 18.51 -8.05 19.41
N THR A 239 18.44 -6.83 18.87
CA THR A 239 19.63 -6.11 18.40
C THR A 239 20.56 -5.80 19.57
N LYS A 240 19.98 -5.45 20.73
CA LYS A 240 20.74 -5.21 21.96
C LYS A 240 21.35 -6.48 22.56
N ILE A 241 20.68 -7.63 22.42
CA ILE A 241 21.11 -8.89 23.02
C ILE A 241 22.16 -9.61 22.15
N ILE A 242 21.89 -9.72 20.84
CA ILE A 242 22.65 -10.59 19.92
C ILE A 242 23.81 -9.82 19.29
N GLY A 243 23.73 -8.49 19.17
CA GLY A 243 24.76 -7.66 18.53
C GLY A 243 24.89 -7.83 17.02
N ALA A 244 24.30 -8.89 16.43
CA ALA A 244 24.19 -9.10 15.00
C ALA A 244 23.07 -8.22 14.41
N ARG A 245 23.40 -6.93 14.24
CA ARG A 245 22.48 -5.90 13.76
C ARG A 245 21.80 -6.29 12.44
N ASP A 246 22.54 -6.88 11.51
CA ASP A 246 22.05 -7.14 10.16
C ASP A 246 20.99 -8.26 10.15
N MET A 247 21.25 -9.42 10.76
CA MET A 247 20.27 -10.53 10.81
C MET A 247 19.02 -10.20 11.64
N VAL A 248 19.13 -9.31 12.63
CA VAL A 248 18.01 -8.95 13.51
C VAL A 248 17.13 -7.84 12.90
N LEU A 249 17.66 -7.01 12.00
CA LEU A 249 16.89 -6.00 11.30
C LEU A 249 15.91 -6.60 10.28
N GLY A 250 16.18 -7.79 9.73
CA GLY A 250 15.23 -8.54 8.88
C GLY A 250 13.95 -8.95 9.62
N LEU A 251 14.01 -9.10 10.96
CA LEU A 251 12.82 -9.39 11.78
C LEU A 251 11.87 -8.20 11.92
N ASN A 252 12.37 -6.98 11.70
CA ASN A 252 11.51 -5.82 11.59
C ASN A 252 10.97 -5.76 10.15
N TRP A 253 9.70 -6.12 10.03
CA TRP A 253 8.99 -6.14 8.76
C TRP A 253 9.05 -4.81 8.01
N TRP A 254 9.02 -3.71 8.76
CA TRP A 254 9.00 -2.38 8.17
C TRP A 254 10.33 -1.99 7.56
N SER A 255 11.43 -2.27 8.27
CA SER A 255 12.77 -2.06 7.71
C SER A 255 12.98 -2.94 6.50
N THR A 256 12.46 -4.17 6.50
CA THR A 256 12.54 -5.04 5.32
C THR A 256 11.84 -4.42 4.10
N LEU A 257 10.62 -3.90 4.26
CA LEU A 257 9.92 -3.22 3.15
C LEU A 257 10.61 -1.95 2.69
N HIS A 258 11.12 -1.16 3.65
CA HIS A 258 11.89 0.03 3.36
C HIS A 258 13.18 -0.30 2.59
N ASP A 259 13.92 -1.32 3.01
CA ASP A 259 15.19 -1.73 2.42
C ASP A 259 15.00 -2.37 1.03
N ILE A 260 13.87 -3.06 0.82
CA ILE A 260 13.44 -3.48 -0.51
C ILE A 260 13.23 -2.26 -1.40
N GLY A 261 12.57 -1.21 -0.89
CA GLY A 261 12.41 0.05 -1.61
C GLY A 261 13.75 0.72 -1.93
N VAL A 262 14.66 0.80 -0.96
CA VAL A 262 16.02 1.30 -1.14
C VAL A 262 16.75 0.57 -2.26
N THR A 263 16.67 -0.76 -2.27
CA THR A 263 17.33 -1.59 -3.28
C THR A 263 16.69 -1.45 -4.65
N ILE A 264 15.35 -1.46 -4.73
CA ILE A 264 14.61 -1.39 -5.99
C ILE A 264 14.82 -0.05 -6.70
N PHE A 265 14.98 1.03 -5.93
CA PHE A 265 15.22 2.36 -6.45
C PHE A 265 16.70 2.73 -6.53
N ASP A 266 17.61 1.80 -6.23
CA ASP A 266 19.06 2.00 -6.24
C ASP A 266 19.49 3.25 -5.44
N LEU A 267 18.90 3.42 -4.25
CA LEU A 267 19.23 4.56 -3.40
C LEU A 267 20.60 4.37 -2.76
N GLU A 268 21.38 5.46 -2.64
CA GLU A 268 22.67 5.50 -1.91
C GLU A 268 22.56 5.27 -0.38
N ILE A 269 21.49 4.65 0.07
CA ILE A 269 21.28 4.23 1.45
C ILE A 269 21.70 2.76 1.52
N THR A 270 22.64 2.42 2.38
CA THR A 270 23.04 1.02 2.57
C THR A 270 21.91 0.25 3.27
N PRO A 271 21.29 -0.76 2.62
CA PRO A 271 20.25 -1.55 3.25
C PRO A 271 20.84 -2.33 4.44
N GLY A 272 20.05 -2.54 5.49
CA GLY A 272 20.52 -3.23 6.69
C GLY A 272 20.75 -4.73 6.49
N THR A 273 20.16 -5.31 5.44
CA THR A 273 20.29 -6.72 5.06
C THR A 273 20.51 -6.86 3.56
N PRO A 274 21.18 -7.92 3.08
CA PRO A 274 21.24 -8.22 1.66
C PRO A 274 19.85 -8.50 1.09
N PHE A 275 19.60 -8.04 -0.14
CA PHE A 275 18.30 -8.15 -0.82
C PHE A 275 17.72 -9.57 -0.86
N PHE A 276 18.58 -10.58 -1.03
CA PHE A 276 18.15 -11.98 -1.04
C PHE A 276 17.48 -12.43 0.28
N TRP A 277 18.02 -11.99 1.42
CA TRP A 277 17.45 -12.31 2.73
C TRP A 277 16.11 -11.59 2.95
N GLN A 278 15.99 -10.35 2.49
CA GLN A 278 14.73 -9.60 2.55
C GLN A 278 13.61 -10.31 1.79
N LEU A 279 13.91 -10.89 0.62
CA LEU A 279 12.95 -11.65 -0.16
C LEU A 279 12.53 -12.94 0.52
N ILE A 280 13.46 -13.64 1.18
CA ILE A 280 13.16 -14.84 1.96
C ILE A 280 12.23 -14.49 3.12
N ASP A 281 12.58 -13.49 3.92
CA ASP A 281 11.80 -13.07 5.08
C ASP A 281 10.38 -12.67 4.66
N LEU A 282 10.26 -11.89 3.57
CA LEU A 282 8.98 -11.49 3.00
C LEU A 282 8.15 -12.68 2.52
N SER A 283 8.77 -13.62 1.80
CA SER A 283 8.10 -14.79 1.27
C SER A 283 7.61 -15.73 2.36
N VAL A 284 8.41 -15.94 3.41
CA VAL A 284 8.05 -16.79 4.55
C VAL A 284 6.88 -16.19 5.33
N VAL A 285 6.95 -14.90 5.69
CA VAL A 285 5.88 -14.24 6.44
C VAL A 285 4.58 -14.19 5.63
N CYS A 286 4.64 -13.78 4.36
CA CYS A 286 3.48 -13.76 3.49
C CYS A 286 2.90 -15.17 3.29
N GLY A 287 3.75 -16.17 3.07
CA GLY A 287 3.33 -17.56 2.90
C GLY A 287 2.57 -18.11 4.10
N VAL A 288 3.08 -17.87 5.32
CA VAL A 288 2.42 -18.28 6.57
C VAL A 288 1.06 -17.59 6.72
N PHE A 289 1.00 -16.27 6.53
CA PHE A 289 -0.26 -15.53 6.66
C PHE A 289 -1.28 -15.90 5.57
N LEU A 290 -0.85 -16.08 4.32
CA LEU A 290 -1.70 -16.57 3.24
C LEU A 290 -2.27 -17.95 3.55
N TRP A 291 -1.46 -18.86 4.10
CA TRP A 291 -1.92 -20.18 4.50
C TRP A 291 -3.01 -20.11 5.57
N PHE A 292 -2.85 -19.25 6.58
CA PHE A 292 -3.88 -19.04 7.60
C PHE A 292 -5.15 -18.41 7.02
N ILE A 293 -5.02 -17.39 6.15
CA ILE A 293 -6.15 -16.78 5.46
C ILE A 293 -6.91 -17.85 4.67
N TRP A 294 -6.19 -18.69 3.93
CA TRP A 294 -6.77 -19.76 3.12
C TRP A 294 -7.58 -20.76 3.96
N GLN A 295 -7.07 -21.14 5.13
CA GLN A 295 -7.81 -22.02 6.04
C GLN A 295 -9.11 -21.38 6.57
N ARG A 296 -9.14 -20.06 6.71
CA ARG A 296 -10.30 -19.33 7.24
C ARG A 296 -11.38 -19.02 6.21
N ILE A 297 -11.02 -18.97 4.93
CA ILE A 297 -11.92 -18.61 3.83
C ILE A 297 -12.59 -19.86 3.21
N LYS A 298 -12.30 -21.08 3.68
CA LYS A 298 -12.90 -22.29 3.10
C LYS A 298 -14.44 -22.27 3.16
N PRO A 299 -15.14 -22.57 2.05
CA PRO A 299 -16.58 -22.72 2.05
C PRO A 299 -16.99 -23.83 3.02
N VAL A 300 -18.07 -23.62 3.77
CA VAL A 300 -18.65 -24.68 4.59
C VAL A 300 -19.26 -25.70 3.64
N GLU A 301 -18.63 -26.87 3.55
CA GLU A 301 -19.21 -28.01 2.83
C GLU A 301 -20.50 -28.40 3.57
N VAL A 302 -21.64 -28.23 2.90
CA VAL A 302 -22.90 -28.76 3.39
C VAL A 302 -22.80 -30.28 3.22
N VAL A 303 -22.56 -30.99 4.32
CA VAL A 303 -22.68 -32.45 4.37
C VAL A 303 -24.14 -32.75 4.01
N ARG A 304 -24.35 -33.36 2.83
CA ARG A 304 -25.66 -33.85 2.39
C ARG A 304 -26.10 -35.03 3.22
#